data_AF-A0A930WQM1-F1
#
_entry.id   AF-A0A930WQM1-F1
#
_cell.length_a   1.000
_cell.length_b   1.000
_cell.length_c   1.000
_cell.angle_alpha   90.00
_cell.angle_beta   90.00
_cell.angle_gamma   90.00
#
_symmetry.space_group_name_H-M   'P 1'
#
loop_
_entity.id
_entity.type
_entity.pdbx_description
1 polymer ?
#
loop_
_entity_poly.entity_id
_entity_poly.type
_entity_poly.pdbx_seq_one_letter_code
_entity_poly.pdbx_strand_id
1 'polypeptide(L)'
;MSEVTILHINDMHSNFHSIKTQTRFMKERRATLEAEGQKVFGIDLGDLIDRVHPLVEAEDGKIASRVLNEEQIDFATLGNNEGTAYTPLELEAAYEGRQFEVIISNVKWASTGDVPPFAKEVHFEKVDDCSIAFIGLTASYPESYGPNGYLIEEPMDALKRLVPTLAAGGHQIILLSHLGIEMDHLIAETYPEIQ
;
A
#
# COMPACT_ATOMS: atom_id res chain seq x y z
N MET A 1 15.23 18.10 -13.90
CA MET A 1 14.54 17.51 -12.73
C MET A 1 14.14 16.12 -13.16
N SER A 2 14.50 15.10 -12.38
CA SER A 2 14.00 13.75 -12.68
C SER A 2 12.49 13.72 -12.54
N GLU A 3 11.85 13.18 -13.57
CA GLU A 3 10.42 12.93 -13.59
C GLU A 3 10.17 11.60 -12.88
N VAL A 4 9.25 11.62 -11.92
CA VAL A 4 8.77 10.43 -11.23
C VAL A 4 7.38 10.11 -11.76
N THR A 5 7.22 8.90 -12.27
CA THR A 5 5.91 8.38 -12.69
C THR A 5 5.45 7.30 -11.75
N ILE A 6 4.18 7.37 -11.34
CA ILE A 6 3.51 6.35 -10.54
C ILE A 6 2.55 5.61 -11.45
N LEU A 7 2.72 4.29 -11.54
CA LEU A 7 1.74 3.38 -12.11
C LEU A 7 1.05 2.70 -10.93
N HIS A 8 -0.26 2.85 -10.81
CA HIS A 8 -0.98 2.26 -9.67
C HIS A 8 -2.16 1.39 -10.10
N ILE A 9 -2.47 0.44 -9.23
CA ILE A 9 -3.65 -0.42 -9.25
C ILE A 9 -4.33 -0.36 -7.88
N ASN A 10 -5.61 -0.70 -7.80
CA ASN A 10 -6.38 -0.77 -6.56
C ASN A 10 -7.54 -1.76 -6.73
N ASP A 11 -8.09 -2.23 -5.60
CA ASP A 11 -9.39 -2.90 -5.53
C ASP A 11 -9.53 -4.08 -6.49
N MET A 12 -8.48 -4.91 -6.57
CA MET A 12 -8.51 -6.09 -7.43
C MET A 12 -9.52 -7.13 -6.94
N HIS A 13 -9.79 -7.22 -5.63
CA HIS A 13 -10.82 -8.07 -5.03
C HIS A 13 -10.78 -9.53 -5.53
N SER A 14 -9.57 -10.10 -5.64
CA SER A 14 -9.35 -11.44 -6.21
C SER A 14 -9.89 -11.65 -7.63
N ASN A 15 -10.21 -10.60 -8.39
CA ASN A 15 -10.69 -10.67 -9.77
C ASN A 15 -9.53 -10.84 -10.76
N PHE A 16 -9.05 -12.08 -10.88
CA PHE A 16 -7.90 -12.41 -11.71
C PHE A 16 -8.21 -12.53 -13.21
N HIS A 17 -9.42 -12.19 -13.66
CA HIS A 17 -9.80 -12.33 -15.06
C HIS A 17 -8.96 -11.46 -16.00
N SER A 18 -8.63 -10.23 -15.57
CA SER A 18 -7.84 -9.26 -16.36
C SER A 18 -6.34 -9.26 -16.05
N ILE A 19 -5.88 -10.13 -15.14
CA ILE A 19 -4.54 -10.08 -14.58
C ILE A 19 -3.44 -10.08 -15.64
N LYS A 20 -3.53 -10.96 -16.64
CA LYS A 20 -2.54 -11.04 -17.73
C LYS A 20 -2.44 -9.74 -18.54
N THR A 21 -3.55 -9.01 -18.68
CA THR A 21 -3.57 -7.73 -19.39
C THR A 21 -3.02 -6.61 -18.52
N GLN A 22 -3.37 -6.58 -17.24
CA GLN A 22 -2.83 -5.62 -16.26
C GLN A 22 -1.32 -5.80 -16.11
N THR A 23 -0.86 -7.03 -15.85
CA THR A 23 0.56 -7.38 -15.76
C THR A 23 1.33 -6.98 -17.02
N ARG A 24 0.79 -7.26 -18.22
CA ARG A 24 1.44 -6.84 -19.46
C ARG A 24 1.54 -5.32 -19.56
N PHE A 25 0.46 -4.60 -19.26
CA PHE A 25 0.44 -3.14 -19.28
C PHE A 25 1.46 -2.54 -18.31
N MET A 26 1.47 -2.99 -17.04
CA MET A 26 2.38 -2.50 -16.01
C MET A 26 3.85 -2.62 -16.47
N LYS A 27 4.22 -3.81 -16.97
CA LYS A 27 5.58 -4.09 -17.43
C LYS A 27 5.96 -3.31 -18.68
N GLU A 28 5.11 -3.31 -19.70
CA GLU A 28 5.40 -2.60 -20.97
C GLU A 28 5.45 -1.09 -20.76
N ARG A 29 4.54 -0.54 -19.93
CA ARG A 29 4.50 0.88 -19.65
C ARG A 29 5.70 1.32 -18.81
N ARG A 30 6.04 0.57 -17.76
CA ARG A 30 7.26 0.79 -16.96
C ARG A 30 8.50 0.79 -17.84
N ALA A 31 8.71 -0.27 -18.63
CA ALA A 31 9.87 -0.38 -19.51
C ALA A 31 9.98 0.79 -20.52
N THR A 32 8.84 1.25 -21.05
CA THR A 32 8.80 2.39 -21.97
C THR A 32 9.27 3.68 -21.28
N LEU A 33 8.71 3.98 -20.11
CA LEU A 33 9.02 5.20 -19.35
C LEU A 33 10.44 5.20 -18.80
N GLU A 34 10.93 4.06 -18.34
CA GLU A 34 12.32 3.90 -17.88
C GLU A 34 13.31 4.06 -19.05
N ALA A 35 12.97 3.59 -20.26
CA ALA A 35 13.78 3.82 -21.46
C ALA A 35 13.83 5.30 -21.89
N GLU A 36 12.81 6.09 -21.52
CA GLU A 36 12.78 7.55 -21.66
C GLU A 36 13.57 8.28 -20.54
N GLY A 37 14.11 7.54 -19.56
CA GLY A 37 14.91 8.07 -18.46
C GLY A 37 14.11 8.48 -17.23
N GLN A 38 12.84 8.10 -17.13
CA GLN A 38 12.01 8.39 -15.96
C GLN A 38 12.22 7.37 -14.84
N LYS A 39 12.04 7.80 -13.58
CA LYS A 39 11.93 6.89 -12.44
C LYS A 39 10.47 6.47 -12.31
N VAL A 40 10.20 5.16 -12.32
CA VAL A 40 8.84 4.62 -12.23
C VAL A 40 8.66 3.84 -10.93
N PHE A 41 7.54 4.05 -10.25
CA PHE A 41 7.07 3.21 -9.14
C PHE A 41 5.78 2.50 -9.53
N GLY A 42 5.75 1.19 -9.41
CA GLY A 42 4.53 0.38 -9.42
C GLY A 42 3.94 0.33 -8.02
N ILE A 43 2.66 0.69 -7.88
CA ILE A 43 1.99 0.78 -6.58
C ILE A 43 0.67 0.00 -6.57
N ASP A 44 0.47 -0.82 -5.55
CA ASP A 44 -0.83 -1.42 -5.23
C ASP A 44 -1.47 -0.69 -4.04
N LEU A 45 -2.72 -0.25 -4.19
CA LEU A 45 -3.43 0.51 -3.16
C LEU A 45 -4.34 -0.36 -2.27
N GLY A 46 -4.14 -1.69 -2.24
CA GLY A 46 -4.85 -2.59 -1.33
C GLY A 46 -6.17 -3.15 -1.87
N ASP A 47 -6.83 -3.96 -1.04
CA ASP A 47 -7.96 -4.83 -1.41
C ASP A 47 -7.62 -5.72 -2.61
N LEU A 48 -6.44 -6.34 -2.57
CA LEU A 48 -5.99 -7.31 -3.56
C LEU A 48 -6.65 -8.66 -3.32
N ILE A 49 -6.75 -9.07 -2.05
CA ILE A 49 -7.22 -10.40 -1.65
C ILE A 49 -8.50 -10.35 -0.83
N ASP A 50 -9.52 -11.00 -1.39
CA ASP A 50 -10.73 -11.37 -0.68
C ASP A 50 -10.78 -12.88 -0.42
N ARG A 51 -11.05 -13.27 0.82
CA ARG A 51 -11.26 -14.68 1.22
C ARG A 51 -12.43 -15.35 0.51
N VAL A 52 -13.36 -14.61 -0.09
CA VAL A 52 -14.52 -15.19 -0.79
C VAL A 52 -14.15 -15.89 -2.09
N HIS A 53 -12.93 -15.70 -2.61
CA HIS A 53 -12.52 -16.33 -3.87
C HIS A 53 -11.88 -17.72 -3.63
N PRO A 54 -12.41 -18.81 -4.23
CA PRO A 54 -11.96 -20.19 -3.95
C PRO A 54 -10.45 -20.44 -4.18
N LEU A 55 -9.83 -19.73 -5.12
CA LEU A 55 -8.37 -19.81 -5.35
C LEU A 55 -7.53 -19.15 -4.24
N VAL A 56 -8.05 -18.08 -3.64
CA VAL A 56 -7.39 -17.39 -2.53
C VAL A 56 -7.54 -18.20 -1.25
N GLU A 57 -8.71 -18.81 -1.04
CA GLU A 57 -8.94 -19.79 0.01
C GLU A 57 -8.05 -21.04 -0.15
N ALA A 58 -7.84 -21.52 -1.38
CA ALA A 58 -7.06 -22.73 -1.64
C ALA A 58 -5.52 -22.53 -1.53
N GLU A 59 -5.00 -21.32 -1.73
CA GLU A 59 -3.58 -20.99 -1.59
C GLU A 59 -3.27 -20.09 -0.38
N ASP A 60 -4.20 -19.94 0.58
CA ASP A 60 -4.08 -19.08 1.76
C ASP A 60 -3.58 -17.65 1.43
N GLY A 61 -4.04 -17.06 0.33
CA GLY A 61 -3.64 -15.72 -0.10
C GLY A 61 -2.25 -15.59 -0.75
N LYS A 62 -1.45 -16.66 -0.86
CA LYS A 62 -0.10 -16.62 -1.47
C LYS A 62 -0.07 -16.19 -2.93
N ILE A 63 -1.22 -16.26 -3.61
CA ILE A 63 -1.35 -15.72 -4.96
C ILE A 63 -1.11 -14.20 -5.00
N ALA A 64 -1.43 -13.47 -3.92
CA ALA A 64 -1.22 -12.02 -3.82
C ALA A 64 0.22 -11.61 -4.16
N SER A 65 1.18 -12.16 -3.42
CA SER A 65 2.60 -11.85 -3.61
C SER A 65 3.09 -12.23 -4.99
N ARG A 66 2.62 -13.37 -5.53
CA ARG A 66 3.01 -13.83 -6.87
C ARG A 66 2.57 -12.85 -7.94
N VAL A 67 1.32 -12.39 -7.85
CA VAL A 67 0.75 -11.42 -8.79
C VAL A 67 1.53 -10.12 -8.73
N LEU A 68 1.64 -9.49 -7.56
CA LEU A 68 2.30 -8.20 -7.45
C LEU A 68 3.78 -8.25 -7.84
N ASN A 69 4.47 -9.36 -7.56
CA ASN A 69 5.84 -9.60 -8.04
C ASN A 69 5.89 -9.69 -9.58
N GLU A 70 4.96 -10.41 -10.21
CA GLU A 70 4.88 -10.51 -11.68
C GLU A 70 4.59 -9.17 -12.35
N GLU A 71 3.79 -8.33 -11.70
CA GLU A 71 3.44 -6.98 -12.14
C GLU A 71 4.53 -5.93 -11.88
N GLN A 72 5.61 -6.31 -11.19
CA GLN A 72 6.72 -5.44 -10.83
C GLN A 72 6.25 -4.26 -9.96
N ILE A 73 5.40 -4.55 -8.98
CA ILE A 73 5.02 -3.60 -7.94
C ILE A 73 6.23 -3.37 -7.04
N ASP A 74 6.48 -2.11 -6.68
CA ASP A 74 7.52 -1.71 -5.75
C ASP A 74 6.95 -1.51 -4.34
N PHE A 75 5.74 -0.92 -4.24
CA PHE A 75 5.08 -0.59 -2.99
C PHE A 75 3.62 -1.07 -2.97
N ALA A 76 3.17 -1.55 -1.81
CA ALA A 76 1.76 -1.85 -1.56
C ALA A 76 1.30 -1.22 -0.25
N THR A 77 0.06 -0.74 -0.17
CA THR A 77 -0.63 -0.52 1.11
C THR A 77 -1.68 -1.60 1.35
N LEU A 78 -2.29 -1.60 2.53
CA LEU A 78 -3.36 -2.53 2.87
C LEU A 78 -4.72 -1.89 2.61
N GLY A 79 -5.63 -2.66 2.03
CA GLY A 79 -7.04 -2.30 2.04
C GLY A 79 -7.72 -2.78 3.32
N ASN A 80 -9.02 -2.52 3.42
CA ASN A 80 -9.77 -2.94 4.60
C ASN A 80 -9.94 -4.46 4.65
N ASN A 81 -10.01 -5.14 3.51
CA ASN A 81 -10.21 -6.58 3.48
C ASN A 81 -9.01 -7.34 4.07
N GLU A 82 -7.78 -6.88 3.83
CA GLU A 82 -6.59 -7.51 4.42
C GLU A 82 -6.63 -7.49 5.96
N GLY A 83 -7.07 -6.40 6.58
CA GLY A 83 -7.15 -6.29 8.05
C GLY A 83 -8.43 -6.88 8.67
N THR A 84 -9.52 -6.96 7.91
CA THR A 84 -10.81 -7.49 8.39
C THR A 84 -11.04 -8.97 8.09
N ALA A 85 -10.30 -9.56 7.15
CA ALA A 85 -10.45 -10.97 6.79
C ALA A 85 -9.30 -11.87 7.26
N TYR A 86 -8.10 -11.32 7.49
CA TYR A 86 -6.91 -12.08 7.84
C TYR A 86 -6.33 -11.62 9.17
N THR A 87 -5.98 -12.57 10.02
CA THR A 87 -5.16 -12.30 11.21
C THR A 87 -3.74 -11.85 10.80
N PRO A 88 -3.00 -11.17 11.69
CA PRO A 88 -1.60 -10.79 11.48
C PRO A 88 -0.70 -11.86 10.86
N LEU A 89 -0.78 -13.10 11.35
CA LEU A 89 0.06 -14.21 10.90
C LEU A 89 -0.39 -14.77 9.55
N GLU A 90 -1.70 -14.80 9.29
CA GLU A 90 -2.22 -15.23 7.99
C GLU A 90 -1.83 -14.23 6.88
N LEU A 91 -1.94 -12.93 7.17
CA LEU A 91 -1.55 -11.89 6.23
C LEU A 91 -0.03 -11.87 6.00
N GLU A 92 0.77 -12.07 7.06
CA GLU A 92 2.22 -12.25 6.94
C GLU A 92 2.58 -13.44 6.03
N ALA A 93 1.87 -14.57 6.17
CA ALA A 93 2.06 -15.74 5.33
C ALA A 93 1.62 -15.53 3.88
N ALA A 94 0.54 -14.77 3.64
CA ALA A 94 0.10 -14.39 2.29
C ALA A 94 1.14 -13.49 1.58
N TYR A 95 1.86 -12.68 2.36
CA TYR A 95 2.95 -11.83 1.91
C TYR A 95 4.34 -12.49 1.92
N GLU A 96 4.41 -13.81 2.11
CA GLU A 96 5.65 -14.59 2.01
C GLU A 96 6.19 -14.56 0.57
N GLY A 97 7.49 -14.27 0.41
CA GLY A 97 8.14 -14.21 -0.90
C GLY A 97 7.87 -12.93 -1.71
N ARG A 98 7.25 -11.91 -1.12
CA ARG A 98 7.09 -10.57 -1.74
C ARG A 98 8.44 -9.96 -2.15
N GLN A 99 8.43 -9.22 -3.24
CA GLN A 99 9.56 -8.42 -3.75
C GLN A 99 9.29 -6.92 -3.68
N PHE A 100 8.17 -6.55 -3.05
CA PHE A 100 7.72 -5.17 -2.81
C PHE A 100 7.71 -4.88 -1.31
N GLU A 101 7.66 -3.59 -0.98
CA GLU A 101 7.54 -3.10 0.38
C GLU A 101 6.07 -2.83 0.71
N VAL A 102 5.59 -3.37 1.83
CA VAL A 102 4.26 -3.03 2.35
C VAL A 102 4.40 -1.81 3.25
N ILE A 103 3.59 -0.78 2.99
CA ILE A 103 3.61 0.49 3.71
C ILE A 103 2.24 0.66 4.36
N ILE A 104 2.19 0.73 5.69
CA ILE A 104 0.96 0.96 6.43
C ILE A 104 1.26 1.71 7.72
N SER A 105 0.65 2.88 7.86
CA SER A 105 1.00 3.87 8.88
C SER A 105 0.00 3.93 10.02
N ASN A 106 -1.19 3.35 9.84
CA ASN A 106 -2.25 3.34 10.84
C ASN A 106 -2.67 1.95 11.33
N VAL A 107 -1.98 0.87 10.92
CA VAL A 107 -2.23 -0.51 11.39
C VAL A 107 -1.05 -1.02 12.19
N LYS A 108 -1.33 -1.61 13.36
CA LYS A 108 -0.36 -2.24 14.25
C LYS A 108 -0.86 -3.60 14.72
N TRP A 109 0.06 -4.46 15.15
CA TRP A 109 -0.31 -5.71 15.82
C TRP A 109 -0.77 -5.43 17.25
N ALA A 110 -1.92 -5.96 17.64
CA ALA A 110 -2.45 -5.73 18.99
C ALA A 110 -1.63 -6.41 20.10
N SER A 111 -0.89 -7.46 19.75
CA SER A 111 -0.03 -8.18 20.69
C SER A 111 1.21 -7.38 21.11
N THR A 112 1.76 -6.54 20.23
CA THR A 112 3.00 -5.79 20.47
C THR A 112 2.80 -4.28 20.53
N GLY A 113 1.78 -3.75 19.85
CA GLY A 113 1.64 -2.31 19.61
C GLY A 113 2.57 -1.77 18.54
N ASP A 114 3.26 -2.66 17.81
CA ASP A 114 4.20 -2.30 16.75
C ASP A 114 3.57 -2.47 15.36
N VAL A 115 4.17 -1.82 14.37
CA VAL A 115 3.86 -2.02 12.95
C VAL A 115 4.12 -3.49 12.59
N PRO A 116 3.29 -4.13 11.74
CA PRO A 116 3.53 -5.49 11.29
C PRO A 116 4.97 -5.68 10.79
N PRO A 117 5.71 -6.74 11.19
CA PRO A 117 7.10 -6.95 10.77
C PRO A 117 7.30 -7.04 9.25
N PHE A 118 6.24 -7.42 8.52
CA PHE A 118 6.26 -7.46 7.07
C PHE A 118 6.05 -6.09 6.40
N ALA A 119 5.73 -5.05 7.16
CA ALA A 119 5.42 -3.71 6.68
C ALA A 119 6.32 -2.64 7.33
N LYS A 120 6.30 -1.45 6.75
CA LYS A 120 6.95 -0.24 7.27
C LYS A 120 5.89 0.81 7.57
N GLU A 121 6.09 1.59 8.64
CA GLU A 121 5.21 2.72 8.94
C GLU A 121 5.31 3.81 7.87
N VAL A 122 6.54 4.09 7.44
CA VAL A 122 6.87 5.06 6.38
C VAL A 122 8.02 4.47 5.57
N HIS A 123 7.95 4.59 4.24
CA HIS A 123 9.06 4.24 3.35
C HIS A 123 9.70 5.50 2.79
N PHE A 124 11.03 5.54 2.75
CA PHE A 124 11.77 6.67 2.18
C PHE A 124 12.54 6.23 0.94
N GLU A 125 12.39 7.00 -0.13
CA GLU A 125 13.11 6.78 -1.38
C GLU A 125 13.82 8.07 -1.80
N LYS A 126 14.97 7.94 -2.44
CA LYS A 126 15.74 9.08 -2.96
C LYS A 126 15.78 9.02 -4.48
N VAL A 127 15.30 10.09 -5.11
CA VAL A 127 15.34 10.27 -6.57
C VAL A 127 16.10 11.56 -6.86
N ASP A 128 17.32 11.42 -7.38
CA ASP A 128 18.32 12.48 -7.44
C ASP A 128 18.52 13.16 -6.06
N ASP A 129 18.26 14.46 -5.98
CA ASP A 129 18.34 15.26 -4.76
C ASP A 129 17.00 15.35 -4.02
N CYS A 130 15.92 14.76 -4.58
CA CYS A 130 14.61 14.72 -3.96
C CYS A 130 14.50 13.51 -3.02
N SER A 131 14.03 13.74 -1.80
CA SER A 131 13.65 12.67 -0.87
C SER A 131 12.14 12.57 -0.78
N ILE A 132 11.61 11.37 -1.03
CA ILE A 132 10.19 11.08 -1.04
C ILE A 132 9.86 10.19 0.16
N ALA A 133 8.86 10.57 0.93
CA ALA A 133 8.29 9.77 2.01
C ALA A 133 6.93 9.23 1.56
N PHE A 134 6.77 7.92 1.64
CA PHE A 134 5.54 7.22 1.33
C PHE A 134 4.85 6.80 2.62
N ILE A 135 3.57 7.17 2.75
CA ILE A 135 2.67 6.83 3.86
C ILE A 135 1.57 5.95 3.28
N GLY A 136 1.20 4.87 3.97
CA GLY A 136 0.06 4.04 3.57
C GLY A 136 -1.05 4.14 4.60
N LEU A 137 -2.29 4.33 4.18
CA LEU A 137 -3.45 4.39 5.08
C LEU A 137 -4.58 3.51 4.59
N THR A 138 -5.27 2.89 5.53
CA THR A 138 -6.47 2.09 5.30
C THR A 138 -7.63 2.57 6.16
N ALA A 139 -8.86 2.31 5.71
CA ALA A 139 -10.06 2.73 6.42
C ALA A 139 -10.13 2.11 7.83
N SER A 140 -10.47 2.94 8.83
CA SER A 140 -10.49 2.53 10.23
C SER A 140 -11.81 1.85 10.60
N TYR A 141 -11.77 0.54 10.84
CA TYR A 141 -12.88 -0.25 11.36
C TYR A 141 -12.50 -0.97 12.67
N PRO A 142 -12.39 -0.26 13.81
CA PRO A 142 -11.87 -0.84 15.06
C PRO A 142 -12.62 -2.09 15.53
N GLU A 143 -13.95 -2.14 15.33
CA GLU A 143 -14.79 -3.27 15.70
C GLU A 143 -14.49 -4.54 14.90
N SER A 144 -13.93 -4.40 13.70
CA SER A 144 -13.54 -5.53 12.84
C SER A 144 -12.05 -5.88 12.99
N TYR A 145 -11.18 -4.87 13.11
CA TYR A 145 -9.73 -5.05 13.24
C TYR A 145 -9.31 -5.61 14.60
N GLY A 146 -9.95 -5.14 15.68
CA GLY A 146 -9.64 -5.57 17.04
C GLY A 146 -9.77 -7.08 17.25
N PRO A 147 -10.92 -7.69 16.90
CA PRO A 147 -11.11 -9.14 16.98
C PRO A 147 -10.11 -9.96 16.14
N ASN A 148 -9.59 -9.40 15.05
CA ASN A 148 -8.57 -10.05 14.21
C ASN A 148 -7.14 -9.88 14.72
N GLY A 149 -6.92 -9.13 15.81
CA GLY A 149 -5.62 -8.96 16.43
C GLY A 149 -4.84 -7.73 15.95
N TYR A 150 -5.52 -6.72 15.42
CA TYR A 150 -4.91 -5.44 15.05
C TYR A 150 -5.33 -4.30 15.98
N LEU A 151 -4.46 -3.29 16.07
CA LEU A 151 -4.80 -1.95 16.49
C LEU A 151 -4.84 -1.07 15.25
N ILE A 152 -5.95 -0.39 15.05
CA ILE A 152 -6.15 0.53 13.94
C ILE A 152 -6.29 1.96 14.50
N GLU A 153 -5.46 2.87 13.99
CA GLU A 153 -5.48 4.30 14.28
C GLU A 153 -6.36 5.01 13.25
N GLU A 154 -7.07 6.06 13.68
CA GLU A 154 -7.83 6.91 12.76
C GLU A 154 -6.90 7.56 11.73
N PRO A 155 -7.23 7.54 10.43
CA PRO A 155 -6.33 8.01 9.38
C PRO A 155 -5.85 9.45 9.58
N MET A 156 -6.76 10.34 10.02
CA MET A 156 -6.43 11.74 10.26
C MET A 156 -5.48 11.95 11.46
N ASP A 157 -5.52 11.07 12.46
CA ASP A 157 -4.60 11.12 13.59
C ASP A 157 -3.20 10.65 13.18
N ALA A 158 -3.10 9.60 12.35
CA ALA A 158 -1.85 9.17 11.75
C ALA A 158 -1.20 10.28 10.91
N LEU A 159 -1.99 10.97 10.07
CA LEU A 159 -1.51 12.10 9.27
C LEU A 159 -1.05 13.27 10.14
N LYS A 160 -1.82 13.63 11.17
CA LYS A 160 -1.48 14.70 12.11
C LYS A 160 -0.13 14.47 12.81
N ARG A 161 0.21 13.20 13.05
CA ARG A 161 1.49 12.79 13.66
C ARG A 161 2.65 12.77 12.65
N LEU A 162 2.40 12.28 11.43
CA LEU A 162 3.45 12.01 10.45
C LEU A 162 3.76 13.22 9.56
N VAL A 163 2.75 13.88 9.00
CA VAL A 163 2.94 14.93 7.98
C VAL A 163 3.84 16.07 8.47
N PRO A 164 3.64 16.66 9.67
CA PRO A 164 4.49 17.76 10.13
C PRO A 164 5.96 17.34 10.28
N THR A 165 6.21 16.11 10.74
CA THR A 165 7.56 15.58 10.95
C THR A 165 8.26 15.35 9.60
N LEU A 166 7.55 14.79 8.63
CA LEU A 166 8.09 14.49 7.30
C LEU A 166 8.33 15.77 6.49
N ALA A 167 7.40 16.72 6.56
CA ALA A 167 7.54 18.02 5.91
C ALA A 167 8.71 18.82 6.51
N ALA A 168 8.86 18.83 7.84
CA ALA A 168 10.01 19.47 8.51
C ALA A 168 11.35 18.79 8.14
N GLY A 169 11.33 17.50 7.80
CA GLY A 169 12.47 16.76 7.26
C GLY A 169 12.82 17.10 5.81
N GLY A 170 11.99 17.89 5.13
CA GLY A 170 12.19 18.27 3.72
C GLY A 170 11.81 17.17 2.74
N HIS A 171 10.99 16.22 3.14
CA HIS A 171 10.51 15.15 2.27
C HIS A 171 9.29 15.60 1.47
N GLN A 172 9.23 15.22 0.19
CA GLN A 172 7.97 15.19 -0.55
C GLN A 172 7.14 14.01 -0.06
N ILE A 173 5.85 14.21 0.20
CA ILE A 173 5.01 13.18 0.81
C ILE A 173 4.04 12.65 -0.23
N ILE A 174 4.02 11.32 -0.40
CA ILE A 174 3.06 10.61 -1.23
C ILE A 174 2.21 9.71 -0.33
N LEU A 175 0.89 9.82 -0.47
CA LEU A 175 -0.07 9.01 0.27
C LEU A 175 -0.59 7.86 -0.59
N LEU A 176 -0.33 6.62 -0.15
CA LEU A 176 -1.00 5.43 -0.64
C LEU A 176 -2.29 5.26 0.15
N SER A 177 -3.40 5.78 -0.38
CA SER A 177 -4.68 5.79 0.32
C SER A 177 -5.61 4.66 -0.10
N HIS A 178 -6.15 3.96 0.89
CA HIS A 178 -7.32 3.09 0.78
C HIS A 178 -8.46 3.61 1.68
N LEU A 179 -8.74 4.91 1.59
CA LEU A 179 -9.73 5.60 2.42
C LEU A 179 -11.01 5.99 1.67
N GLY A 180 -10.96 5.90 0.34
CA GLY A 180 -12.02 6.36 -0.55
C GLY A 180 -11.90 7.85 -0.88
N ILE A 181 -12.38 8.19 -2.08
CA ILE A 181 -12.15 9.49 -2.72
C ILE A 181 -12.58 10.70 -1.90
N GLU A 182 -13.66 10.60 -1.12
CA GLU A 182 -14.16 11.71 -0.30
C GLU A 182 -13.21 12.05 0.85
N MET A 183 -12.62 11.02 1.48
CA MET A 183 -11.61 11.23 2.51
C MET A 183 -10.32 11.76 1.89
N ASP A 184 -9.94 11.27 0.69
CA ASP A 184 -8.75 11.73 -0.02
C ASP A 184 -8.84 13.21 -0.39
N HIS A 185 -10.01 13.67 -0.85
CA HIS A 185 -10.26 15.09 -1.09
C HIS A 185 -10.10 15.93 0.19
N LEU A 186 -10.68 15.48 1.30
CA LEU A 186 -10.53 16.16 2.59
C LEU A 186 -9.06 16.24 3.02
N ILE A 187 -8.30 15.15 2.84
CA ILE A 187 -6.88 15.10 3.16
C ILE A 187 -6.10 16.08 2.30
N ALA A 188 -6.35 16.11 0.98
CA ALA A 188 -5.68 17.04 0.06
C ALA A 188 -5.97 18.51 0.41
N GLU A 189 -7.18 18.83 0.86
CA GLU A 189 -7.51 20.18 1.34
C GLU A 189 -6.84 20.52 2.68
N THR A 190 -6.67 19.53 3.56
CA THR A 190 -6.15 19.71 4.93
C THR A 190 -4.62 19.75 4.99
N TYR A 191 -3.95 18.94 4.15
CA TYR A 191 -2.50 18.71 4.17
C TYR A 191 -1.88 19.04 2.81
N PRO A 192 -1.65 20.32 2.49
CA PRO A 192 -1.06 20.74 1.22
C PRO A 192 0.39 20.24 1.01
N GLU A 193 1.02 19.69 2.05
CA GLU A 193 2.34 19.04 1.98
C GLU A 193 2.31 17.69 1.24
N ILE A 194 1.14 17.04 1.18
CA ILE A 194 0.96 15.78 0.44
C ILE A 194 0.78 16.13 -1.05
N GLN A 195 1.55 15.46 -1.90
CA GLN A 195 1.58 15.67 -3.36
C GLN A 195 0.69 14.67 -4.11
#